data_AF-A0A4P7F939-F1
#
_entry.id   AF-A0A4P7F939-F1
#
_cell.length_a   1.000
_cell.length_b   1.000
_cell.length_c   1.000
_cell.angle_alpha   90.00
_cell.angle_beta   90.00
_cell.angle_gamma   90.00
#
_symmetry.space_group_name_H-M   'P 1'
#
loop_
_entity.id
_entity.type
_entity.pdbx_description
1 polymer ?
#
loop_
_entity_poly.entity_id
_entity_poly.type
_entity_poly.pdbx_seq_one_letter_code
_entity_poly.pdbx_strand_id
1 'polypeptide(L)'
;MNRAIVLTKDEAMPNRLWVFLKSEDNQKLLGWIGGGLALIAGGLWAVFVYFFPAPQTKPNPPQKHIEADCGSVAIGGDVSGTSITAGNSGDCPKPRP
;
A
#
# COMPACT_ATOMS: atom_id res chain seq x y z
N MET A 1 60.80 27.37 -5.35
CA MET A 1 60.37 26.30 -4.44
C MET A 1 58.87 26.45 -4.18
N ASN A 2 58.10 25.59 -4.83
CA ASN A 2 56.91 24.87 -4.34
C ASN A 2 55.76 25.66 -3.68
N ARG A 3 54.79 26.15 -4.46
CA ARG A 3 53.34 26.19 -4.09
C ARG A 3 52.44 26.24 -5.34
N ALA A 4 52.30 25.13 -6.06
CA ALA A 4 51.41 25.04 -7.22
C ALA A 4 50.51 23.79 -7.21
N ILE A 5 50.21 23.20 -6.05
CA ILE A 5 49.54 21.90 -5.98
C ILE A 5 48.51 21.80 -4.84
N VAL A 6 47.63 22.78 -4.61
CA VAL A 6 46.54 22.56 -3.65
C VAL A 6 45.27 23.39 -3.93
N LEU A 7 44.77 23.56 -5.15
CA LEU A 7 43.44 24.21 -5.35
C LEU A 7 42.70 23.78 -6.65
N THR A 8 42.77 22.52 -7.08
CA THR A 8 42.01 22.07 -8.28
C THR A 8 41.08 20.89 -8.04
N LYS A 9 40.87 20.47 -6.79
CA LYS A 9 40.20 19.18 -6.53
C LYS A 9 38.67 19.26 -6.37
N ASP A 10 38.08 20.44 -6.14
CA ASP A 10 36.65 20.54 -5.79
C ASP A 10 35.78 21.35 -6.78
N GLU A 11 36.37 22.11 -7.71
CA GLU A 11 35.63 23.00 -8.63
C GLU A 11 35.47 22.45 -10.07
N ALA A 12 36.15 21.33 -10.39
CA ALA A 12 36.19 20.78 -11.75
C ALA A 12 35.09 19.73 -12.07
N MET A 13 34.35 19.27 -11.06
CA MET A 13 33.35 18.20 -11.20
C MET A 13 32.01 18.62 -11.81
N PRO A 14 31.37 19.77 -11.45
CA PRO A 14 30.06 20.09 -12.01
C PRO A 14 30.13 20.31 -13.52
N ASN A 15 31.18 20.98 -14.02
CA ASN A 15 31.33 21.26 -15.45
C ASN A 15 31.57 19.99 -16.28
N ARG A 16 32.37 19.04 -15.79
CA ARG A 16 32.65 17.79 -16.52
C ARG A 16 31.44 16.85 -16.53
N LEU A 17 30.76 16.71 -15.40
CA LEU A 17 29.54 15.92 -15.31
C LEU A 17 28.42 16.53 -16.16
N TRP A 18 28.26 17.86 -16.14
CA TRP A 18 27.29 18.55 -17.00
C TRP A 18 27.58 18.39 -18.49
N VAL A 19 28.85 18.51 -18.90
CA VAL A 19 29.24 18.29 -20.30
C VAL A 19 28.99 16.84 -20.71
N PHE A 20 29.29 15.88 -19.82
CA PHE A 20 29.00 14.46 -20.05
C PHE A 20 27.50 14.18 -20.16
N LEU A 21 26.67 14.76 -19.27
CA LEU A 21 25.21 14.64 -19.28
C LEU A 21 24.55 15.36 -20.46
N LYS A 22 25.15 16.43 -20.97
CA LYS A 22 24.64 17.21 -22.12
C LYS A 22 25.04 16.61 -23.48
N SER A 23 25.94 15.63 -23.49
CA SER A 23 26.34 14.92 -24.71
C SER A 23 25.19 14.00 -25.16
N GLU A 24 24.72 14.15 -26.40
CA GLU A 24 23.58 13.40 -26.96
C GLU A 24 23.74 11.88 -26.87
N ASP A 25 24.95 11.37 -27.11
CA ASP A 25 25.24 9.93 -27.01
C ASP A 25 25.05 9.39 -25.59
N ASN A 26 25.44 10.17 -24.58
CA ASN A 26 25.28 9.78 -23.18
C ASN A 26 23.82 9.89 -22.73
N GLN A 27 23.06 10.87 -23.22
CA GLN A 27 21.63 10.98 -22.92
C GLN A 27 20.86 9.78 -23.46
N LYS A 28 21.24 9.28 -24.63
CA LYS A 28 20.63 8.10 -25.22
C LYS A 28 20.89 6.84 -24.37
N LEU A 29 22.12 6.68 -23.88
CA LEU A 29 22.49 5.59 -22.98
C LEU A 29 21.85 5.73 -21.58
N LEU A 30 21.85 6.93 -21.00
CA LEU A 30 21.20 7.23 -19.73
C LEU A 30 19.69 7.03 -19.80
N GLY A 31 19.06 7.39 -20.92
CA GLY A 31 17.65 7.13 -21.20
C GLY A 31 17.36 5.64 -21.29
N TRP A 32 18.23 4.86 -21.94
CA TRP A 32 18.11 3.40 -22.00
C TRP A 32 18.30 2.74 -20.63
N ILE A 33 19.28 3.18 -19.84
CA ILE A 33 19.54 2.68 -18.49
C ILE A 33 18.39 3.06 -17.55
N GLY A 34 17.95 4.32 -17.58
CA GLY A 34 16.84 4.79 -16.77
C GLY A 34 15.52 4.10 -17.12
N GLY A 35 15.24 3.94 -18.42
CA GLY A 35 14.07 3.22 -18.91
C GLY A 35 14.10 1.73 -18.56
N GLY A 36 15.24 1.06 -18.75
CA GLY A 36 15.43 -0.35 -18.39
C GLY A 36 15.30 -0.59 -16.89
N LEU A 37 15.90 0.27 -16.06
CA LEU A 37 15.79 0.19 -14.61
C LEU A 37 14.35 0.41 -14.13
N ALA A 38 13.64 1.36 -14.74
CA ALA A 38 12.22 1.61 -14.44
C ALA A 38 11.34 0.39 -14.76
N LEU A 39 11.59 -0.29 -15.89
CA LEU A 39 10.88 -1.52 -16.24
C LEU A 39 11.15 -2.65 -15.24
N ILE A 40 12.40 -2.84 -14.83
CA ILE A 40 12.77 -3.86 -13.82
C ILE A 40 12.10 -3.55 -12.48
N ALA A 41 12.19 -2.31 -12.01
CA ALA A 41 11.58 -1.88 -10.75
C ALA A 41 10.04 -2.02 -10.79
N GLY A 42 9.41 -1.61 -11.90
CA GLY A 42 7.97 -1.75 -12.11
C GLY A 42 7.52 -3.21 -12.15
N GLY A 43 8.28 -4.08 -12.82
CA GLY A 43 8.02 -5.52 -12.85
C GLY A 43 8.12 -6.15 -11.46
N LEU A 44 9.18 -5.85 -10.71
CA LEU A 44 9.35 -6.30 -9.33
C LEU A 44 8.23 -5.81 -8.41
N TRP A 45 7.82 -4.55 -8.53
CA TRP A 45 6.68 -3.99 -7.80
C TRP A 45 5.37 -4.71 -8.12
N ALA A 46 5.11 -4.97 -9.40
CA ALA A 46 3.91 -5.68 -9.83
C ALA A 46 3.85 -7.10 -9.27
N VAL A 47 4.97 -7.83 -9.29
CA VAL A 47 5.09 -9.16 -8.66
C VAL A 47 4.81 -9.05 -7.16
N PHE A 48 5.40 -8.08 -6.47
CA PHE A 48 5.19 -7.89 -5.04
C PHE A 48 3.71 -7.64 -4.69
N VAL A 49 3.04 -6.72 -5.39
CA VAL A 49 1.63 -6.40 -5.16
C VAL A 49 0.72 -7.58 -5.50
N TYR A 50 1.06 -8.37 -6.52
CA TYR A 50 0.27 -9.54 -6.91
C TYR A 50 0.30 -10.64 -5.83
N PHE A 51 1.48 -10.92 -5.26
CA PHE A 51 1.63 -11.96 -4.24
C PHE A 51 1.29 -11.49 -2.82
N PHE A 52 1.40 -10.19 -2.55
CA PHE A 52 1.08 -9.58 -1.25
C PHE A 52 0.02 -8.50 -1.43
N PRO A 53 -1.23 -8.87 -1.79
CA PRO A 53 -2.32 -7.91 -1.83
C PRO A 53 -2.49 -7.31 -0.44
N ALA A 54 -2.63 -5.98 -0.36
CA ALA A 54 -2.92 -5.31 0.88
C ALA A 54 -4.18 -5.93 1.51
N PRO A 55 -4.22 -6.10 2.85
CA PRO A 55 -5.44 -6.51 3.53
C PRO A 55 -6.55 -5.59 3.09
N GLN A 56 -7.54 -6.14 2.41
CA GLN A 56 -8.73 -5.40 2.05
C GLN A 56 -9.34 -4.96 3.37
N THR A 57 -9.20 -3.69 3.73
CA THR A 57 -10.09 -3.08 4.72
C THR A 57 -11.45 -3.18 4.08
N LYS A 58 -12.17 -4.27 4.40
CA LYS A 58 -13.50 -4.54 3.86
C LYS A 58 -14.26 -3.21 3.96
N PRO A 59 -14.88 -2.73 2.87
CA PRO A 59 -15.79 -1.61 2.98
C PRO A 59 -16.68 -1.92 4.17
N ASN A 60 -16.69 -1.04 5.17
CA ASN A 60 -17.53 -1.20 6.35
C ASN A 60 -18.89 -1.64 5.81
N PRO A 61 -19.36 -2.88 6.08
CA PRO A 61 -20.64 -3.32 5.56
C PRO A 61 -21.64 -2.24 5.96
N PRO A 62 -22.59 -1.84 5.09
CA PRO A 62 -23.68 -0.98 5.51
C PRO A 62 -24.18 -1.57 6.83
N GLN A 63 -24.11 -0.78 7.90
CA GLN A 63 -24.22 -1.25 9.28
C GLN A 63 -25.31 -2.31 9.33
N LYS A 64 -24.90 -3.57 9.50
CA LYS A 64 -25.83 -4.69 9.41
C LYS A 64 -26.72 -4.54 10.64
N HIS A 65 -27.92 -4.01 10.44
CA HIS A 65 -28.89 -3.82 11.50
C HIS A 65 -29.33 -5.21 11.94
N ILE A 66 -28.85 -5.63 13.12
CA ILE A 66 -29.17 -6.93 13.70
C ILE A 66 -30.07 -6.64 14.87
N GLU A 67 -31.37 -6.78 14.62
CA GLU A 67 -32.41 -6.64 15.62
C GLU A 67 -32.88 -8.03 16.02
N ALA A 68 -32.93 -8.26 17.33
CA ALA A 68 -33.48 -9.47 17.92
C ALA A 68 -34.74 -9.08 18.68
N ASP A 69 -35.87 -9.66 18.31
CA ASP A 69 -37.17 -9.41 18.94
C ASP A 69 -37.55 -10.61 19.83
N CYS A 70 -38.22 -10.37 20.96
CA CYS A 70 -38.86 -11.41 21.78
C CYS A 70 -37.98 -12.56 22.29
N GLY A 71 -36.84 -12.27 22.91
CA GLY A 71 -35.98 -13.31 23.49
C GLY A 71 -35.22 -14.15 22.46
N SER A 72 -35.13 -13.66 21.22
CA SER A 72 -34.29 -14.25 20.18
C SER A 72 -32.84 -13.79 20.29
N VAL A 73 -31.95 -14.53 19.63
CA VAL A 73 -30.53 -14.16 19.51
C VAL A 73 -30.19 -14.03 18.04
N ALA A 74 -29.70 -12.86 17.64
CA ALA A 74 -29.28 -12.59 16.28
C ALA A 74 -27.78 -12.28 16.27
N ILE A 75 -27.04 -12.97 15.40
CA ILE A 75 -25.58 -12.98 15.39
C ILE A 75 -25.11 -12.60 13.99
N GLY A 76 -24.23 -11.62 13.91
CA GLY A 76 -23.56 -11.22 12.67
C GLY A 76 -22.07 -11.42 12.77
N GLY A 77 -21.59 -12.58 12.32
CA GLY A 77 -20.17 -12.90 12.36
C GLY A 77 -19.92 -14.36 12.71
N ASP A 78 -18.66 -14.67 13.06
CA ASP A 78 -18.24 -15.99 13.53
C ASP A 78 -18.28 -16.05 15.06
N VAL A 79 -18.83 -17.14 15.60
CA VAL A 79 -18.84 -17.42 17.05
C VAL A 79 -18.35 -18.85 17.24
N SER A 80 -17.10 -18.99 17.69
CA SER A 80 -16.43 -20.27 17.89
C SER A 80 -16.05 -20.49 19.35
N GLY A 81 -16.32 -21.68 19.88
CA GLY A 81 -15.85 -22.12 21.21
C GLY A 81 -16.64 -21.57 22.41
N THR A 82 -17.82 -20.98 22.20
CA THR A 82 -18.63 -20.37 23.28
C THR A 82 -20.08 -20.83 23.27
N SER A 83 -20.70 -20.91 24.44
CA SER A 83 -22.14 -21.22 24.59
C SER A 83 -22.97 -19.95 24.57
N ILE A 84 -24.08 -19.96 23.81
CA ILE A 84 -25.06 -18.87 23.77
C ILE A 84 -26.32 -19.35 24.49
N THR A 85 -26.66 -18.66 25.59
CA THR A 85 -27.86 -18.96 26.38
C THR A 85 -28.88 -17.85 26.19
N ALA A 86 -30.00 -18.18 25.55
CA ALA A 86 -31.14 -17.28 25.36
C ALA A 86 -32.23 -17.58 26.39
N GLY A 87 -32.79 -16.55 27.01
CA GLY A 87 -33.91 -16.66 27.94
C GLY A 87 -35.25 -16.39 27.25
N ASN A 88 -36.31 -17.10 27.66
CA ASN A 88 -37.66 -16.85 27.18
C ASN A 88 -38.31 -15.72 27.99
N SER A 89 -38.38 -14.51 27.44
CA SER A 89 -39.24 -13.43 27.97
C SER A 89 -40.63 -13.57 27.36
N GLY A 90 -41.54 -14.24 28.09
CA GLY A 90 -42.84 -14.69 27.60
C GLY A 90 -43.90 -13.62 27.28
N ASP A 91 -43.56 -12.34 27.28
CA ASP A 91 -44.48 -11.26 26.93
C ASP A 91 -43.88 -10.39 25.84
N CYS A 92 -44.31 -10.65 24.61
CA CYS A 92 -43.88 -9.87 23.46
C CYS A 92 -45.10 -9.35 22.68
N PRO A 93 -45.30 -8.02 22.60
CA PRO A 93 -46.42 -7.45 21.89
C PRO A 93 -46.25 -7.64 20.38
N LYS A 94 -47.25 -8.23 19.71
CA LYS A 94 -47.23 -8.39 18.26
C LYS A 94 -47.16 -7.02 17.56
N PRO A 95 -46.35 -6.84 16.50
CA PRO A 95 -46.45 -5.66 15.64
C PRO A 95 -47.85 -5.61 15.02
N ARG A 96 -48.50 -4.44 15.11
CA ARG A 96 -49.81 -4.19 14.49
C ARG A 96 -49.63 -4.18 12.96
N PRO A 97 -50.53 -4.79 12.16
CA PRO A 97 -50.44 -4.81 10.71
C PRO A 97 -50.46 -3.42 10.07
#